data_AF-A0A7D9INF4-F1
#
_entry.id   AF-A0A7D9INF4-F1
#
_cell.length_a   1.000
_cell.length_b   1.000
_cell.length_c   1.000
_cell.angle_alpha   90.00
_cell.angle_beta   90.00
_cell.angle_gamma   90.00
#
_symmetry.space_group_name_H-M   'P 1'
#
loop_
_entity.id
_entity.type
_entity.pdbx_description
1 polymer ?
#
loop_
_entity_poly.entity_id
_entity_poly.type
_entity_poly.pdbx_seq_one_letter_code
_entity_poly.pdbx_strand_id
1 'polypeptide(L)'
;MVHFPLSIIHAHPLAKRLNRLLEEGKIPQDCIFYKFLENTTAFALIDPNSSSDFKWDEDLCESYDTIKYLGGQRTRNFIRGPGFIGTGKGGIKRFDTFADFNLGGPSSNTSKRSQAGYTTRSGIIKPHLQSFLKISKDPSSKAECIIDNALVQVIPAAVAMDGTALKPGLEFETRRKCVVGMLEDVSLEYVKAHPVPNGNEVKDNLVTSTNVLHVSAMDNGASMPVGVYYLPKCVSGEQIFNIIQEAVEAIQICERCLARQRSTQHIISHRDSNCSSICEHCLENSEVCADCAVQRQVSHIPSLRACSNCIADGAKCTRTVVLVVVSDCESCNK
;
A
#
# COMPACT_ATOMS: atom_id res chain seq x y z
N MET A 1 -21.65 -16.47 13.60
CA MET A 1 -21.73 -16.84 15.03
C MET A 1 -20.37 -17.43 15.41
N VAL A 2 -19.48 -16.62 16.00
CA VAL A 2 -18.19 -17.10 16.50
C VAL A 2 -18.41 -17.50 17.95
N HIS A 3 -18.33 -18.80 18.26
CA HIS A 3 -18.35 -19.30 19.62
C HIS A 3 -16.99 -19.00 20.26
N PHE A 4 -16.95 -17.98 21.12
CA PHE A 4 -15.76 -17.71 21.93
C PHE A 4 -15.76 -18.58 23.19
N PRO A 5 -14.62 -19.20 23.57
CA PRO A 5 -14.47 -19.86 24.85
C PRO A 5 -14.19 -18.80 25.93
N LEU A 6 -15.18 -18.01 26.34
CA LEU A 6 -15.01 -16.94 27.33
C LEU A 6 -15.73 -17.30 28.62
N SER A 7 -14.97 -17.35 29.72
CA SER A 7 -15.53 -17.52 31.06
C SER A 7 -16.15 -16.20 31.56
N ILE A 8 -17.46 -16.05 31.38
CA ILE A 8 -18.24 -14.89 31.88
C ILE A 8 -18.20 -14.79 33.42
N ILE A 9 -17.91 -15.88 34.13
CA ILE A 9 -17.98 -15.95 35.59
C ILE A 9 -17.04 -14.92 36.24
N HIS A 10 -15.83 -14.73 35.70
CA HIS A 10 -14.80 -13.84 36.24
C HIS A 10 -14.71 -12.48 35.55
N ALA A 11 -15.62 -12.17 34.63
CA ALA A 11 -15.58 -10.95 33.83
C ALA A 11 -15.98 -9.68 34.60
N HIS A 12 -15.32 -8.56 34.30
CA HIS A 12 -15.63 -7.25 34.88
C HIS A 12 -17.09 -6.82 34.59
N PRO A 13 -17.83 -6.22 35.56
CA PRO A 13 -19.24 -5.86 35.38
C PRO A 13 -19.52 -4.95 34.18
N LEU A 14 -18.64 -3.99 33.90
CA LEU A 14 -18.76 -3.12 32.73
C LEU A 14 -18.67 -3.90 31.41
N ALA A 15 -17.75 -4.87 31.30
CA ALA A 15 -17.63 -5.71 30.10
C ALA A 15 -18.92 -6.53 29.87
N LYS A 16 -19.52 -7.08 30.93
CA LYS A 16 -20.82 -7.77 30.86
C LYS A 16 -21.93 -6.85 30.36
N ARG A 17 -21.96 -5.59 30.82
CA ARG A 17 -22.97 -4.61 30.39
C ARG A 17 -22.78 -4.19 28.93
N LEU A 18 -21.54 -3.98 28.49
CA LEU A 18 -21.23 -3.68 27.09
C LEU A 18 -21.59 -4.84 26.18
N ASN A 19 -21.26 -6.08 26.57
CA ASN A 19 -21.64 -7.28 25.83
C ASN A 19 -23.15 -7.37 25.60
N ARG A 20 -23.94 -7.09 26.65
CA ARG A 20 -25.41 -7.09 26.55
C ARG A 20 -25.92 -6.05 25.54
N LEU A 21 -25.32 -4.86 25.49
CA LEU A 21 -25.71 -3.83 24.50
C LEU A 21 -25.44 -4.27 23.06
N LEU A 22 -24.36 -5.05 22.85
CA LEU A 22 -24.04 -5.64 21.55
C LEU A 22 -25.05 -6.74 21.19
N GLU A 23 -25.35 -7.65 22.12
CA GLU A 23 -26.34 -8.73 21.94
C GLU A 23 -27.76 -8.20 21.68
N GLU A 24 -28.13 -7.10 22.33
CA GLU A 24 -29.41 -6.41 22.12
C GLU A 24 -29.46 -5.58 20.81
N GLY A 25 -28.36 -5.54 20.03
CA GLY A 25 -28.30 -4.83 18.76
C GLY A 25 -28.47 -3.31 18.86
N LYS A 26 -28.13 -2.72 20.02
CA LYS A 26 -28.28 -1.27 20.25
C LYS A 26 -27.29 -0.41 19.46
N ILE A 27 -26.25 -1.04 18.91
CA ILE A 27 -25.18 -0.39 18.16
C ILE A 27 -25.11 -1.05 16.78
N PRO A 28 -25.16 -0.27 15.68
CA PRO A 28 -25.07 -0.82 14.33
C PRO A 28 -23.77 -1.60 14.10
N GLN A 29 -23.85 -2.83 13.61
CA GLN A 29 -22.69 -3.71 13.42
C GLN A 29 -21.70 -3.22 12.37
N ASP A 30 -22.16 -2.36 11.46
CA ASP A 30 -21.41 -1.78 10.35
C ASP A 30 -20.55 -0.58 10.77
N CYS A 31 -20.61 -0.12 12.02
CA CYS A 31 -19.83 1.03 12.48
C CYS A 31 -18.55 0.65 13.23
N ILE A 32 -17.50 1.46 13.09
CA ILE A 32 -16.21 1.24 13.77
C ILE A 32 -16.34 1.21 15.30
N PHE A 33 -17.34 1.91 15.85
CA PHE A 33 -17.62 1.91 17.28
C PHE A 33 -18.14 0.55 17.79
N TYR A 34 -18.93 -0.16 16.98
CA TYR A 34 -19.32 -1.54 17.29
C TYR A 34 -18.09 -2.43 17.35
N LYS A 35 -17.24 -2.42 16.30
CA LYS A 35 -16.01 -3.23 16.25
C LYS A 35 -15.10 -2.95 17.45
N PHE A 36 -14.95 -1.68 17.80
CA PHE A 36 -14.22 -1.25 18.98
C PHE A 36 -14.77 -1.84 20.28
N LEU A 37 -16.08 -1.73 20.53
CA LEU A 37 -16.71 -2.24 21.76
C LEU A 37 -16.69 -3.76 21.82
N GLU A 38 -16.99 -4.43 20.71
CA GLU A 38 -16.93 -5.88 20.59
C GLU A 38 -15.53 -6.40 20.90
N ASN A 39 -14.49 -5.84 20.26
CA ASN A 39 -13.11 -6.28 20.46
C ASN A 39 -12.60 -5.96 21.86
N THR A 40 -12.92 -4.78 22.40
CA THR A 40 -12.51 -4.40 23.76
C THR A 40 -13.18 -5.28 24.81
N THR A 41 -14.46 -5.59 24.61
CA THR A 41 -15.20 -6.50 25.48
C THR A 41 -14.63 -7.92 25.38
N ALA A 42 -14.46 -8.45 24.17
CA ALA A 42 -13.84 -9.76 23.95
C ALA A 42 -12.44 -9.85 24.58
N PHE A 43 -11.63 -8.80 24.46
CA PHE A 43 -10.32 -8.71 25.10
C PHE A 43 -10.41 -8.76 26.64
N ALA A 44 -11.33 -8.01 27.23
CA ALA A 44 -11.55 -7.97 28.67
C ALA A 44 -12.11 -9.28 29.26
N LEU A 45 -12.70 -10.14 28.40
CA LEU A 45 -13.27 -11.43 28.80
C LEU A 45 -12.26 -12.58 28.74
N ILE A 46 -11.04 -12.35 28.24
CA ILE A 46 -9.98 -13.38 28.16
C ILE A 46 -9.55 -13.81 29.56
N ASP A 47 -9.46 -15.12 29.80
CA ASP A 47 -8.83 -15.64 31.02
C ASP A 47 -7.31 -15.38 30.98
N PRO A 48 -6.78 -14.54 31.88
CA PRO A 48 -5.37 -14.17 31.87
C PRO A 48 -4.42 -15.31 32.25
N ASN A 49 -4.95 -16.43 32.78
CA ASN A 49 -4.16 -17.62 33.12
C ASN A 49 -4.16 -18.66 31.98
N SER A 50 -4.87 -18.39 30.89
CA SER A 50 -4.93 -19.25 29.71
C SER A 50 -4.11 -18.66 28.55
N SER A 51 -3.59 -19.52 27.67
CA SER A 51 -3.07 -19.07 26.38
C SER A 51 -4.23 -18.56 25.53
N SER A 52 -4.17 -17.29 25.13
CA SER A 52 -5.19 -16.67 24.29
C SER A 52 -4.67 -16.37 22.90
N ASP A 53 -5.42 -16.81 21.89
CA ASP A 53 -5.20 -16.50 20.48
C ASP A 53 -5.93 -15.21 20.05
N PHE A 54 -6.39 -14.40 21.01
CA PHE A 54 -7.10 -13.17 20.70
C PHE A 54 -6.30 -12.26 19.76
N LYS A 55 -6.97 -11.82 18.71
CA LYS A 55 -6.47 -10.83 17.76
C LYS A 55 -7.45 -9.69 17.70
N TRP A 56 -6.91 -8.48 17.71
CA TRP A 56 -7.69 -7.27 17.43
C TRP A 56 -8.12 -7.28 15.97
N ASP A 57 -9.34 -6.84 15.71
CA ASP A 57 -9.86 -6.55 14.37
C ASP A 57 -8.91 -5.60 13.60
N GLU A 58 -8.75 -5.87 12.30
CA GLU A 58 -7.79 -5.16 11.45
C GLU A 58 -8.22 -3.71 11.21
N ASP A 59 -9.50 -3.46 10.94
CA ASP A 59 -10.04 -2.10 10.76
C ASP A 59 -9.92 -1.28 12.05
N LEU A 60 -10.05 -1.94 13.20
CA LEU A 60 -9.80 -1.30 14.49
C LEU A 60 -8.31 -0.97 14.69
N CYS A 61 -7.40 -1.85 14.25
CA CYS A 61 -5.96 -1.55 14.28
C CYS A 61 -5.60 -0.37 13.38
N GLU A 62 -6.19 -0.31 12.18
CA GLU A 62 -6.01 0.78 11.22
C GLU A 62 -6.58 2.10 11.74
N SER A 63 -7.80 2.10 12.28
CA SER A 63 -8.41 3.32 12.86
C SER A 63 -7.57 3.91 14.01
N TYR A 64 -6.93 3.07 14.84
CA TYR A 64 -5.99 3.54 15.86
C TYR A 64 -4.68 4.10 15.28
N ASP A 65 -4.25 3.63 14.12
CA ASP A 65 -3.14 4.22 13.39
C ASP A 65 -3.55 5.56 12.75
N THR A 66 -4.80 5.73 12.29
CA THR A 66 -5.35 7.03 11.87
C THR A 66 -5.40 8.03 13.04
N ILE A 67 -5.86 7.59 14.22
CA ILE A 67 -5.83 8.42 15.45
C ILE A 67 -4.40 8.87 15.76
N LYS A 68 -3.43 7.96 15.65
CA LYS A 68 -2.01 8.30 15.84
C LYS A 68 -1.51 9.26 14.77
N TYR A 69 -1.92 9.09 13.53
CA TYR A 69 -1.52 9.96 12.42
C TYR A 69 -1.99 11.40 12.65
N LEU A 70 -3.27 11.58 13.01
CA LEU A 70 -3.87 12.91 13.21
C LEU A 70 -3.48 13.56 14.54
N GLY A 71 -3.47 12.79 15.63
CA GLY A 71 -3.29 13.30 17.00
C GLY A 71 -1.94 12.96 17.63
N GLY A 72 -1.07 12.23 16.94
CA GLY A 72 0.20 11.75 17.47
C GLY A 72 0.09 10.58 18.46
N GLN A 73 1.25 10.10 18.91
CA GLN A 73 1.33 8.97 19.86
C GLN A 73 0.67 9.28 21.21
N ARG A 74 0.69 10.55 21.66
CA ARG A 74 0.05 10.97 22.91
C ARG A 74 -1.46 10.78 22.86
N THR A 75 -2.13 11.19 21.78
CA THR A 75 -3.58 11.05 21.62
C THR A 75 -3.98 9.58 21.56
N ARG A 76 -3.24 8.76 20.80
CA ARG A 76 -3.45 7.31 20.78
C ARG A 76 -3.35 6.69 22.18
N ASN A 77 -2.29 7.03 22.92
CA ASN A 77 -2.07 6.52 24.27
C ASN A 77 -3.14 7.02 25.24
N PHE A 78 -3.59 8.26 25.10
CA PHE A 78 -4.68 8.82 25.89
C PHE A 78 -5.99 8.06 25.64
N ILE A 79 -6.37 7.83 24.38
CA ILE A 79 -7.58 7.05 24.07
C ILE A 79 -7.48 5.63 24.62
N ARG A 80 -6.32 4.99 24.48
CA ARG A 80 -6.11 3.61 24.96
C ARG A 80 -6.08 3.49 26.49
N GLY A 81 -5.48 4.46 27.17
CA GLY A 81 -5.07 4.34 28.57
C GLY A 81 -3.76 3.56 28.76
N PRO A 82 -3.25 3.51 29.99
CA PRO A 82 -1.96 2.89 30.31
C PRO A 82 -1.93 1.37 30.03
N GLY A 83 -3.05 0.68 30.14
CA GLY A 83 -3.15 -0.76 30.06
C GLY A 83 -2.09 -1.47 30.90
N PHE A 84 -1.44 -2.48 30.34
CA PHE A 84 -0.43 -3.28 31.06
C PHE A 84 0.99 -2.69 31.04
N ILE A 85 1.17 -1.36 31.02
CA ILE A 85 2.50 -0.76 31.12
C ILE A 85 3.22 -1.30 32.37
N GLY A 86 4.48 -1.69 32.22
CA GLY A 86 5.31 -2.22 33.32
C GLY A 86 5.23 -3.73 33.56
N THR A 87 4.30 -4.47 32.94
CA THR A 87 4.14 -5.93 33.16
C THR A 87 5.21 -6.81 32.48
N GLY A 88 6.11 -6.24 31.67
CA GLY A 88 7.21 -6.97 31.03
C GLY A 88 6.77 -8.07 30.04
N LYS A 89 7.73 -8.84 29.54
CA LYS A 89 7.45 -10.08 28.77
C LYS A 89 7.24 -11.22 29.77
N GLY A 90 6.08 -11.87 29.74
CA GLY A 90 5.73 -12.99 30.61
C GLY A 90 4.95 -12.62 31.88
N GLY A 91 4.73 -11.33 32.16
CA GLY A 91 3.82 -10.91 33.23
C GLY A 91 2.37 -11.24 32.90
N ILE A 92 1.60 -11.59 33.92
CA ILE A 92 0.18 -11.88 33.80
C ILE A 92 -0.56 -10.58 33.46
N LYS A 93 -1.22 -10.55 32.31
CA LYS A 93 -1.98 -9.39 31.82
C LYS A 93 -3.43 -9.52 32.22
N ARG A 94 -3.75 -9.17 33.47
CA ARG A 94 -5.12 -9.24 33.99
C ARG A 94 -5.87 -7.95 33.69
N PHE A 95 -7.00 -8.07 33.00
CA PHE A 95 -7.93 -6.96 32.83
C PHE A 95 -8.77 -6.83 34.11
N ASP A 96 -8.16 -6.31 35.18
CA ASP A 96 -8.80 -6.21 36.49
C ASP A 96 -9.70 -4.96 36.59
N THR A 97 -9.30 -3.85 35.94
CA THR A 97 -10.04 -2.59 35.96
C THR A 97 -10.08 -1.91 34.59
N PHE A 98 -11.18 -1.23 34.28
CA PHE A 98 -11.22 -0.25 33.19
C PHE A 98 -10.53 1.07 33.57
N ALA A 99 -10.14 1.29 34.84
CA ALA A 99 -9.40 2.50 35.20
C ALA A 99 -8.00 2.53 34.55
N ASP A 100 -7.41 1.35 34.35
CA ASP A 100 -6.14 1.20 33.62
C ASP A 100 -6.33 1.31 32.10
N PHE A 101 -7.55 1.33 31.59
CA PHE A 101 -7.86 1.39 30.17
C PHE A 101 -8.95 2.44 29.90
N ASN A 102 -8.56 3.64 29.46
CA ASN A 102 -9.51 4.73 29.20
C ASN A 102 -10.67 4.27 28.30
N LEU A 103 -10.41 4.09 27.01
CA LEU A 103 -11.32 3.40 26.10
C LEU A 103 -10.79 1.99 25.75
N GLY A 104 -9.51 1.71 25.99
CA GLY A 104 -8.90 0.43 25.60
C GLY A 104 -8.45 0.43 24.14
N GLY A 105 -8.34 -0.74 23.52
CA GLY A 105 -7.92 -0.88 22.12
C GLY A 105 -6.45 -1.29 21.90
N PRO A 106 -6.03 -1.45 20.62
CA PRO A 106 -4.78 -2.10 20.26
C PRO A 106 -3.52 -1.30 20.64
N SER A 107 -2.50 -2.03 21.09
CA SER A 107 -1.18 -1.44 21.39
C SER A 107 -0.45 -1.06 20.10
N SER A 108 0.53 -0.15 20.16
CA SER A 108 1.36 0.18 19.00
C SER A 108 2.03 -1.05 18.39
N ASN A 109 2.40 -2.04 19.21
CA ASN A 109 2.99 -3.28 18.73
C ASN A 109 1.97 -4.19 18.02
N THR A 110 0.71 -4.14 18.46
CA THR A 110 -0.39 -4.84 17.79
C THR A 110 -0.63 -4.22 16.41
N SER A 111 -0.84 -2.90 16.33
CA SER A 111 -1.07 -2.25 15.02
C SER A 111 0.13 -2.43 14.09
N LYS A 112 1.37 -2.35 14.58
CA LYS A 112 2.58 -2.61 13.77
C LYS A 112 2.65 -4.00 13.14
N ARG A 113 1.95 -5.00 13.71
CA ARG A 113 1.83 -6.35 13.13
C ARG A 113 0.75 -6.42 12.06
N SER A 114 -0.26 -5.56 12.16
CA SER A 114 -1.35 -5.43 11.19
C SER A 114 -1.04 -4.44 10.07
N GLN A 115 0.00 -3.63 10.21
CA GLN A 115 0.43 -2.70 9.17
C GLN A 115 0.78 -3.45 7.88
N ALA A 116 0.34 -2.88 6.76
CA ALA A 116 0.78 -3.29 5.45
C ALA A 116 2.32 -3.29 5.37
N GLY A 117 2.86 -4.15 4.52
CA GLY A 117 4.29 -4.12 4.22
C GLY A 117 4.73 -2.76 3.67
N TYR A 118 6.03 -2.48 3.76
CA TYR A 118 6.66 -1.33 3.11
C TYR A 118 7.75 -1.82 2.16
N THR A 119 8.21 -0.91 1.31
CA THR A 119 9.33 -1.14 0.40
C THR A 119 10.41 -0.09 0.63
N THR A 120 11.67 -0.49 0.48
CA THR A 120 12.81 0.44 0.36
C THR A 120 13.37 0.45 -1.06
N ARG A 121 12.72 -0.26 -1.99
CA ARG A 121 13.09 -0.27 -3.40
C ARG A 121 12.33 0.79 -4.17
N SER A 122 13.03 1.39 -5.13
CA SER A 122 12.44 2.26 -6.14
C SER A 122 11.50 1.49 -7.07
N GLY A 123 10.42 2.15 -7.51
CA GLY A 123 9.50 1.65 -8.53
C GLY A 123 8.02 1.90 -8.19
N ILE A 124 7.14 1.32 -9.01
CA ILE A 124 5.69 1.38 -8.82
C ILE A 124 5.26 0.35 -7.77
N ILE A 125 4.56 0.84 -6.73
CA ILE A 125 4.09 0.07 -5.59
C ILE A 125 2.78 -0.61 -5.95
N LYS A 126 2.81 -1.96 -6.08
CA LYS A 126 1.69 -2.80 -6.53
C LYS A 126 0.38 -2.46 -5.80
N PRO A 127 0.33 -2.47 -4.44
CA PRO A 127 -0.94 -2.22 -3.76
C PRO A 127 -1.49 -0.81 -4.03
N HIS A 128 -0.62 0.18 -4.21
CA HIS A 128 -1.06 1.54 -4.47
C HIS A 128 -1.65 1.67 -5.88
N LEU A 129 -1.00 1.12 -6.91
CA LEU A 129 -1.57 1.12 -8.26
C LEU A 129 -2.90 0.34 -8.32
N GLN A 130 -3.00 -0.77 -7.58
CA GLN A 130 -4.26 -1.51 -7.45
C GLN A 130 -5.35 -0.67 -6.78
N SER A 131 -5.01 0.07 -5.71
CA SER A 131 -5.94 0.98 -5.05
C SER A 131 -6.36 2.12 -5.97
N PHE A 132 -5.44 2.69 -6.74
CA PHE A 132 -5.76 3.74 -7.73
C PHE A 132 -6.82 3.23 -8.71
N LEU A 133 -6.56 2.09 -9.36
CA LEU A 133 -7.50 1.49 -10.31
C LEU A 133 -8.86 1.16 -9.67
N LYS A 134 -8.89 0.72 -8.41
CA LYS A 134 -10.14 0.44 -7.70
C LYS A 134 -10.92 1.73 -7.43
N ILE A 135 -10.25 2.76 -6.90
CA ILE A 135 -10.86 4.06 -6.60
C ILE A 135 -11.39 4.67 -7.90
N SER A 136 -10.62 4.69 -8.99
CA SER A 136 -11.05 5.23 -10.29
C SER A 136 -12.24 4.50 -10.93
N LYS A 137 -12.60 3.30 -10.46
CA LYS A 137 -13.78 2.57 -10.96
C LYS A 137 -14.95 2.65 -10.00
N ASP A 138 -14.74 3.17 -8.80
CA ASP A 138 -15.81 3.23 -7.82
C ASP A 138 -16.89 4.19 -8.33
N PRO A 139 -18.19 3.84 -8.27
CA PRO A 139 -19.26 4.71 -8.72
C PRO A 139 -19.31 6.07 -8.00
N SER A 140 -18.74 6.18 -6.81
CA SER A 140 -18.58 7.43 -6.09
C SER A 140 -17.41 8.29 -6.59
N SER A 141 -16.46 7.67 -7.29
CA SER A 141 -15.41 8.41 -8.00
C SER A 141 -16.01 9.08 -9.23
N LYS A 142 -15.57 10.31 -9.51
CA LYS A 142 -15.97 11.06 -10.72
C LYS A 142 -15.06 10.74 -11.91
N ALA A 143 -14.36 9.61 -11.88
CA ALA A 143 -13.38 9.26 -12.89
C ALA A 143 -14.05 8.76 -14.17
N GLU A 144 -13.88 9.53 -15.25
CA GLU A 144 -14.36 9.27 -16.59
C GLU A 144 -13.33 8.44 -17.38
N CYS A 145 -13.84 7.56 -18.22
CA CYS A 145 -13.01 6.74 -19.10
C CYS A 145 -13.00 7.35 -20.51
N ILE A 146 -11.83 7.40 -21.13
CA ILE A 146 -11.70 7.86 -22.54
C ILE A 146 -12.17 6.79 -23.53
N ILE A 147 -12.13 5.52 -23.11
CA ILE A 147 -12.76 4.40 -23.81
C ILE A 147 -13.48 3.56 -22.76
N ASP A 148 -14.75 3.30 -22.98
CA ASP A 148 -15.52 2.34 -22.19
C ASP A 148 -16.42 1.50 -23.11
N ASN A 149 -16.03 0.25 -23.34
CA ASN A 149 -16.83 -0.70 -24.10
C ASN A 149 -16.77 -2.10 -23.47
N ALA A 150 -17.33 -3.10 -24.14
CA ALA A 150 -17.38 -4.47 -23.65
C ALA A 150 -15.99 -5.13 -23.51
N LEU A 151 -15.00 -4.68 -24.29
CA LEU A 151 -13.66 -5.26 -24.36
C LEU A 151 -12.65 -4.54 -23.46
N VAL A 152 -12.68 -3.21 -23.43
CA VAL A 152 -11.67 -2.40 -22.74
C VAL A 152 -12.31 -1.20 -22.02
N GLN A 153 -11.74 -0.87 -20.87
CA GLN A 153 -11.98 0.37 -20.15
C GLN A 153 -10.64 1.06 -19.92
N VAL A 154 -10.53 2.32 -20.34
CA VAL A 154 -9.28 3.08 -20.29
C VAL A 154 -9.50 4.37 -19.51
N ILE A 155 -8.82 4.47 -18.37
CA ILE A 155 -8.83 5.65 -17.51
C ILE A 155 -7.67 6.56 -17.95
N PRO A 156 -7.94 7.78 -18.44
CA PRO A 156 -6.88 8.73 -18.75
C PRO A 156 -6.30 9.30 -17.44
N ALA A 157 -4.98 9.39 -17.36
CA ALA A 157 -4.29 9.89 -16.18
C ALA A 157 -3.14 10.84 -16.50
N ALA A 158 -2.88 11.73 -15.55
CA ALA A 158 -1.66 12.51 -15.44
C ALA A 158 -0.74 11.89 -14.39
N VAL A 159 0.55 11.88 -14.68
CA VAL A 159 1.62 11.49 -13.77
C VAL A 159 2.35 12.75 -13.34
N ALA A 160 2.49 12.95 -12.04
CA ALA A 160 3.33 14.00 -11.47
C ALA A 160 4.46 13.36 -10.66
N MET A 161 5.68 13.82 -10.86
CA MET A 161 6.85 13.38 -10.10
C MET A 161 7.48 14.58 -9.42
N ASP A 162 7.58 14.52 -8.09
CA ASP A 162 8.13 15.58 -7.26
C ASP A 162 9.20 15.05 -6.30
N GLY A 163 10.27 15.83 -6.15
CA GLY A 163 11.48 15.46 -5.44
C GLY A 163 11.53 16.08 -4.04
N THR A 164 11.79 15.26 -3.03
CA THR A 164 12.03 15.70 -1.66
C THR A 164 13.45 15.34 -1.23
N ALA A 165 14.18 16.31 -0.69
CA ALA A 165 15.51 16.07 -0.12
C ALA A 165 15.42 15.18 1.12
N LEU A 166 16.28 14.17 1.18
CA LEU A 166 16.46 13.30 2.33
C LEU A 166 17.80 13.60 2.99
N LYS A 167 17.86 13.42 4.32
CA LYS A 167 19.15 13.44 5.01
C LYS A 167 19.90 12.16 4.62
N PRO A 168 21.08 12.25 3.97
CA PRO A 168 21.85 11.06 3.63
C PRO A 168 22.31 10.35 4.91
N GLY A 169 22.15 9.03 4.93
CA GLY A 169 22.50 8.20 6.06
C GLY A 169 22.26 6.73 5.76
N LEU A 170 22.91 5.88 6.55
CA LEU A 170 22.74 4.43 6.50
C LEU A 170 22.01 3.98 7.76
N GLU A 171 20.98 3.15 7.59
CA GLU A 171 20.25 2.56 8.70
C GLU A 171 20.18 1.04 8.56
N PHE A 172 20.19 0.32 9.67
CA PHE A 172 20.02 -1.13 9.66
C PHE A 172 18.53 -1.47 9.73
N GLU A 173 18.00 -2.05 8.66
CA GLU A 173 16.63 -2.52 8.59
C GLU A 173 16.51 -3.93 9.19
N THR A 174 16.02 -3.98 10.43
CA THR A 174 15.87 -5.21 11.21
C THR A 174 14.99 -6.29 10.58
N ARG A 175 13.91 -5.93 9.87
CA ARG A 175 12.99 -6.90 9.28
C ARG A 175 13.64 -7.65 8.11
N ARG A 176 14.44 -6.94 7.33
CA ARG A 176 15.10 -7.46 6.12
C ARG A 176 16.55 -7.89 6.37
N LYS A 177 17.12 -7.51 7.52
CA LYS A 177 18.52 -7.75 7.89
C LYS A 177 19.50 -7.20 6.86
N CYS A 178 19.24 -5.98 6.38
CA CYS A 178 20.09 -5.27 5.43
C CYS A 178 20.32 -3.83 5.89
N VAL A 179 21.38 -3.21 5.37
CA VAL A 179 21.60 -1.77 5.49
C VAL A 179 20.87 -1.08 4.34
N VAL A 180 20.09 -0.05 4.67
CA VAL A 180 19.33 0.78 3.74
C VAL A 180 19.90 2.20 3.72
N GLY A 181 19.53 3.00 2.71
CA GLY A 181 20.07 4.36 2.51
C GLY A 181 21.09 4.48 1.39
N MET A 182 21.32 3.38 0.66
CA MET A 182 22.03 3.35 -0.63
C MET A 182 21.05 2.95 -1.74
N LEU A 183 21.44 3.15 -3.01
CA LEU A 183 20.62 2.74 -4.16
C LEU A 183 20.32 1.24 -4.19
N GLU A 184 21.25 0.44 -3.69
CA GLU A 184 21.05 -1.00 -3.47
C GLU A 184 21.12 -1.30 -1.97
N ASP A 185 20.18 -2.12 -1.50
CA ASP A 185 20.19 -2.59 -0.12
C ASP A 185 21.40 -3.51 0.10
N VAL A 186 22.20 -3.22 1.13
CA VAL A 186 23.42 -3.99 1.42
C VAL A 186 23.12 -5.09 2.42
N SER A 187 23.26 -6.37 2.03
CA SER A 187 22.95 -7.50 2.92
C SER A 187 23.95 -7.62 4.08
N LEU A 188 23.52 -8.24 5.17
CA LEU A 188 24.42 -8.57 6.28
C LEU A 188 25.58 -9.49 5.85
N GLU A 189 25.37 -10.38 4.87
CA GLU A 189 26.47 -11.20 4.35
C GLU A 189 27.50 -10.35 3.60
N TYR A 190 27.04 -9.41 2.78
CA TYR A 190 27.93 -8.51 2.04
C TYR A 190 28.82 -7.70 2.99
N VAL A 191 28.22 -7.11 4.05
CA VAL A 191 28.97 -6.33 5.05
C VAL A 191 30.02 -7.18 5.74
N LYS A 192 29.71 -8.45 6.07
CA LYS A 192 30.67 -9.36 6.70
C LYS A 192 31.82 -9.75 5.77
N ALA A 193 31.55 -9.89 4.47
CA ALA A 193 32.56 -10.17 3.46
C ALA A 193 33.45 -8.96 3.14
N HIS A 194 32.94 -7.74 3.33
CA HIS A 194 33.62 -6.49 3.02
C HIS A 194 33.69 -5.57 4.26
N PRO A 195 34.51 -5.91 5.27
CA PRO A 195 34.56 -5.18 6.54
C PRO A 195 35.12 -3.76 6.43
N VAL A 196 35.79 -3.43 5.32
CA VAL A 196 36.33 -2.10 5.01
C VAL A 196 35.76 -1.65 3.67
N PRO A 197 34.58 -1.00 3.65
CA PRO A 197 33.97 -0.53 2.41
C PRO A 197 34.75 0.65 1.82
N ASN A 198 34.72 0.78 0.50
CA ASN A 198 35.27 1.94 -0.19
C ASN A 198 34.40 3.18 0.08
N GLY A 199 34.95 4.16 0.77
CA GLY A 199 34.22 5.36 1.18
C GLY A 199 33.67 6.20 0.01
N ASN A 200 34.35 6.18 -1.15
CA ASN A 200 33.88 6.91 -2.34
C ASN A 200 32.67 6.20 -2.97
N GLU A 201 32.74 4.88 -3.13
CA GLU A 201 31.62 4.08 -3.63
C GLU A 201 30.39 4.19 -2.72
N VAL A 202 30.58 4.21 -1.40
CA VAL A 202 29.47 4.44 -0.48
C VAL A 202 28.86 5.81 -0.72
N LYS A 203 29.68 6.86 -0.77
CA LYS A 203 29.23 8.24 -0.93
C LYS A 203 28.46 8.47 -2.24
N ASP A 204 28.92 7.88 -3.34
CA ASP A 204 28.30 8.05 -4.65
C ASP A 204 26.96 7.33 -4.76
N ASN A 205 26.77 6.26 -3.98
CA ASN A 205 25.54 5.48 -3.94
C ASN A 205 24.58 5.86 -2.80
N LEU A 206 24.92 6.85 -1.96
CA LEU A 206 24.04 7.32 -0.89
C LEU A 206 22.79 7.97 -1.46
N VAL A 207 21.63 7.58 -0.94
CA VAL A 207 20.36 8.23 -1.23
C VAL A 207 20.33 9.60 -0.56
N THR A 208 20.06 10.64 -1.35
CA THR A 208 19.96 12.03 -0.88
C THR A 208 18.62 12.67 -1.20
N SER A 209 17.80 12.03 -2.03
CA SER A 209 16.47 12.50 -2.36
C SER A 209 15.55 11.34 -2.67
N THR A 210 14.25 11.62 -2.60
CA THR A 210 13.20 10.70 -3.02
C THR A 210 12.25 11.43 -3.94
N ASN A 211 11.95 10.82 -5.08
CA ASN A 211 10.93 11.29 -6.00
C ASN A 211 9.67 10.47 -5.77
N VAL A 212 8.59 11.12 -5.34
CA VAL A 212 7.29 10.46 -5.19
C VAL A 212 6.51 10.66 -6.48
N LEU A 213 5.98 9.56 -7.01
CA LEU A 213 5.20 9.57 -8.24
C LEU A 213 3.71 9.48 -7.89
N HIS A 214 2.99 10.55 -8.23
CA HIS A 214 1.56 10.68 -8.08
C HIS A 214 0.85 10.36 -9.40
N VAL A 215 -0.24 9.61 -9.33
CA VAL A 215 -1.14 9.42 -10.47
C VAL A 215 -2.48 10.04 -10.13
N SER A 216 -2.98 10.83 -11.06
CA SER A 216 -4.29 11.46 -10.99
C SER A 216 -5.09 11.09 -12.24
N ALA A 217 -6.33 10.65 -12.08
CA ALA A 217 -7.28 10.64 -13.19
C ALA A 217 -7.43 12.08 -13.73
N MET A 218 -7.67 12.24 -15.04
CA MET A 218 -7.67 13.58 -15.66
C MET A 218 -8.76 14.53 -15.11
N ASP A 219 -9.84 13.99 -14.57
CA ASP A 219 -10.94 14.72 -13.92
C ASP A 219 -10.77 14.86 -12.39
N ASN A 220 -9.62 14.42 -11.84
CA ASN A 220 -9.33 14.34 -10.42
C ASN A 220 -10.30 13.45 -9.61
N GLY A 221 -11.06 12.56 -10.25
CA GLY A 221 -11.94 11.60 -9.58
C GLY A 221 -11.20 10.58 -8.72
N ALA A 222 -9.90 10.35 -9.01
CA ALA A 222 -8.98 9.58 -8.19
C ALA A 222 -7.59 10.18 -8.27
N SER A 223 -6.88 10.24 -7.14
CA SER A 223 -5.54 10.80 -7.08
C SER A 223 -4.79 10.19 -5.89
N MET A 224 -3.64 9.54 -6.14
CA MET A 224 -2.81 8.99 -5.07
C MET A 224 -1.34 8.78 -5.48
N PRO A 225 -0.42 8.73 -4.50
CA PRO A 225 0.95 8.31 -4.75
C PRO A 225 0.99 6.81 -5.06
N VAL A 226 1.57 6.44 -6.20
CA VAL A 226 1.67 5.03 -6.64
C VAL A 226 3.10 4.53 -6.73
N GLY A 227 4.09 5.43 -6.74
CA GLY A 227 5.49 5.05 -6.91
C GLY A 227 6.43 5.92 -6.08
N VAL A 228 7.62 5.41 -5.85
CA VAL A 228 8.70 6.10 -5.16
C VAL A 228 10.02 5.75 -5.81
N TYR A 229 10.92 6.72 -5.96
CA TYR A 229 12.25 6.53 -6.52
C TYR A 229 13.28 7.19 -5.61
N TYR A 230 14.18 6.38 -5.04
CA TYR A 230 15.29 6.85 -4.23
C TYR A 230 16.46 7.19 -5.13
N LEU A 231 17.00 8.41 -4.99
CA LEU A 231 17.98 8.97 -5.91
C LEU A 231 19.24 9.43 -5.15
N PRO A 232 20.42 9.28 -5.78
CA PRO A 232 21.66 9.84 -5.26
C PRO A 232 21.72 11.34 -5.54
N LYS A 233 22.81 11.97 -5.14
CA LYS A 233 22.99 13.43 -5.28
C LYS A 233 23.00 13.91 -6.73
N CYS A 234 23.60 13.12 -7.61
CA CYS A 234 23.77 13.47 -9.01
C CYS A 234 23.04 12.45 -9.87
N VAL A 235 22.06 12.91 -10.65
CA VAL A 235 21.29 12.06 -11.58
C VAL A 235 21.22 12.78 -12.92
N SER A 236 21.51 12.07 -14.00
CA SER A 236 21.44 12.65 -15.34
C SER A 236 19.99 12.77 -15.83
N GLY A 237 19.74 13.68 -16.78
CA GLY A 237 18.43 13.77 -17.43
C GLY A 237 18.00 12.47 -18.12
N GLU A 238 18.95 11.70 -18.67
CA GLU A 238 18.68 10.39 -19.27
C GLU A 238 18.23 9.36 -18.22
N GLN A 239 18.84 9.36 -17.04
CA GLN A 239 18.42 8.49 -15.94
C GLN A 239 17.00 8.83 -15.46
N ILE A 240 16.68 10.12 -15.34
CA ILE A 240 15.33 10.58 -14.99
C ILE A 240 14.32 10.19 -16.08
N PHE A 241 14.68 10.34 -17.36
CA PHE A 241 13.84 9.92 -18.47
C PHE A 241 13.54 8.42 -18.43
N ASN A 242 14.55 7.57 -18.23
CA ASN A 242 14.38 6.12 -18.13
C ASN A 242 13.47 5.74 -16.94
N ILE A 243 13.64 6.41 -15.79
CA ILE A 243 12.77 6.22 -14.62
C ILE A 243 11.31 6.52 -14.95
N ILE A 244 11.05 7.66 -15.61
CA ILE A 244 9.71 8.07 -16.02
C ILE A 244 9.13 7.07 -17.02
N GLN A 245 9.91 6.64 -18.00
CA GLN A 245 9.45 5.68 -19.01
C GLN A 245 9.06 4.34 -18.36
N GLU A 246 9.93 3.78 -17.53
CA GLU A 246 9.63 2.52 -16.80
C GLU A 246 8.41 2.66 -15.89
N ALA A 247 8.26 3.81 -15.23
CA ALA A 247 7.09 4.13 -14.41
C ALA A 247 5.80 4.12 -15.24
N VAL A 248 5.80 4.82 -16.37
CA VAL A 248 4.63 4.92 -17.26
C VAL A 248 4.25 3.55 -17.82
N GLU A 249 5.22 2.76 -18.27
CA GLU A 249 4.98 1.39 -18.72
C GLU A 249 4.33 0.54 -17.62
N ALA A 250 4.83 0.63 -16.38
CA ALA A 250 4.30 -0.11 -15.24
C ALA A 250 2.90 0.37 -14.81
N ILE A 251 2.63 1.67 -14.82
CA ILE A 251 1.31 2.25 -14.49
C ILE A 251 0.23 1.80 -15.49
N GLN A 252 0.62 1.63 -16.75
CA GLN A 252 -0.32 1.22 -17.80
C GLN A 252 -0.60 -0.29 -17.81
N ILE A 253 -0.01 -1.10 -16.93
CA ILE A 253 -0.37 -2.53 -16.79
C ILE A 253 -1.85 -2.64 -16.45
N CYS A 254 -2.59 -3.50 -17.15
CA CYS A 254 -4.01 -3.68 -16.87
C CYS A 254 -4.24 -4.35 -15.51
N GLU A 255 -5.40 -4.07 -14.89
CA GLU A 255 -5.75 -4.55 -13.55
C GLU A 255 -5.58 -6.07 -13.38
N ARG A 256 -5.98 -6.84 -14.40
CA ARG A 256 -5.90 -8.30 -14.36
C ARG A 256 -4.46 -8.81 -14.39
N CYS A 257 -3.63 -8.28 -15.29
CA CYS A 257 -2.22 -8.63 -15.34
C CYS A 257 -1.51 -8.19 -14.06
N LEU A 258 -1.83 -7.00 -13.56
CA LEU A 258 -1.32 -6.49 -12.28
C LEU A 258 -1.68 -7.42 -11.11
N ALA A 259 -2.93 -7.91 -11.06
CA ALA A 259 -3.36 -8.85 -10.04
C ALA A 259 -2.54 -10.16 -10.07
N ARG A 260 -2.30 -10.72 -11.27
CA ARG A 260 -1.53 -11.95 -11.49
C ARG A 260 -0.03 -11.79 -11.27
N GLN A 261 0.52 -10.62 -11.56
CA GLN A 261 1.94 -10.35 -11.47
C GLN A 261 2.45 -10.53 -10.04
N ARG A 262 3.54 -11.27 -9.85
CA ARG A 262 4.25 -11.29 -8.57
C ARG A 262 5.02 -9.98 -8.43
N SER A 263 4.95 -9.35 -7.26
CA SER A 263 5.75 -8.17 -6.93
C SER A 263 6.97 -8.59 -6.11
N THR A 264 8.12 -7.97 -6.38
CA THR A 264 9.31 -8.12 -5.53
C THR A 264 9.35 -6.95 -4.57
N GLN A 265 9.16 -7.21 -3.28
CA GLN A 265 9.08 -6.16 -2.25
C GLN A 265 8.04 -5.09 -2.60
N HIS A 266 6.86 -5.55 -3.02
CA HIS A 266 5.75 -4.70 -3.46
C HIS A 266 6.00 -3.89 -4.73
N ILE A 267 7.18 -3.95 -5.35
CA ILE A 267 7.45 -3.28 -6.62
C ILE A 267 7.05 -4.18 -7.81
N ILE A 268 6.45 -3.57 -8.83
CA ILE A 268 6.12 -4.21 -10.11
C ILE A 268 7.05 -3.74 -11.23
N SER A 269 7.11 -4.54 -12.28
CA SER A 269 7.80 -4.25 -13.54
C SER A 269 6.91 -4.56 -14.72
N HIS A 270 6.87 -3.69 -15.74
CA HIS A 270 6.12 -3.96 -16.97
C HIS A 270 6.59 -5.24 -17.67
N ARG A 271 7.90 -5.49 -17.67
CA ARG A 271 8.52 -6.67 -18.33
C ARG A 271 8.01 -7.99 -17.75
N ASP A 272 7.77 -8.04 -16.44
CA ASP A 272 7.32 -9.27 -15.75
C ASP A 272 5.79 -9.44 -15.78
N SER A 273 5.05 -8.46 -16.31
CA SER A 273 3.58 -8.45 -16.28
C SER A 273 2.93 -9.30 -17.36
N ASN A 274 3.67 -9.63 -18.44
CA ASN A 274 3.15 -10.23 -19.67
C ASN A 274 1.91 -9.50 -20.23
N CYS A 275 1.75 -8.20 -19.92
CA CYS A 275 0.60 -7.40 -20.29
C CYS A 275 0.76 -6.76 -21.67
N SER A 276 0.80 -7.58 -22.73
CA SER A 276 0.99 -7.08 -24.09
C SER A 276 -0.32 -6.70 -24.77
N SER A 277 -0.37 -5.51 -25.36
CA SER A 277 -1.47 -5.03 -26.21
C SER A 277 -0.97 -4.44 -27.54
N ILE A 278 0.28 -4.71 -27.89
CA ILE A 278 0.94 -4.18 -29.09
C ILE A 278 0.60 -5.04 -30.32
N CYS A 279 0.42 -4.36 -31.46
CA CYS A 279 0.39 -4.96 -32.78
C CYS A 279 1.18 -4.04 -33.70
N GLU A 280 2.31 -4.52 -34.21
CA GLU A 280 3.24 -3.72 -35.04
C GLU A 280 2.55 -3.18 -36.29
N HIS A 281 1.79 -4.04 -37.00
CA HIS A 281 1.04 -3.62 -38.18
C HIS A 281 0.02 -2.52 -37.90
N CYS A 282 -0.62 -2.55 -36.72
CA CYS A 282 -1.52 -1.46 -36.33
C CYS A 282 -0.78 -0.17 -36.08
N LEU A 283 0.35 -0.25 -35.37
CA LEU A 283 1.14 0.91 -34.98
C LEU A 283 1.75 1.60 -36.21
N GLU A 284 2.33 0.84 -37.12
CA GLU A 284 2.97 1.35 -38.34
C GLU A 284 1.97 2.01 -39.29
N ASN A 285 0.80 1.41 -39.46
CA ASN A 285 -0.23 1.93 -40.37
C ASN A 285 -1.18 2.94 -39.71
N SER A 286 -1.06 3.19 -38.41
CA SER A 286 -1.97 4.04 -37.63
C SER A 286 -3.46 3.64 -37.76
N GLU A 287 -3.72 2.35 -38.00
CA GLU A 287 -5.06 1.79 -38.22
C GLU A 287 -5.21 0.40 -37.56
N VAL A 288 -6.44 0.01 -37.22
CA VAL A 288 -6.71 -1.35 -36.72
C VAL A 288 -6.67 -2.34 -37.89
N CYS A 289 -5.78 -3.33 -37.83
CA CYS A 289 -5.67 -4.36 -38.86
C CYS A 289 -6.87 -5.32 -38.82
N ALA A 290 -7.08 -6.09 -39.91
CA ALA A 290 -8.21 -7.02 -40.01
C ALA A 290 -8.26 -8.03 -38.84
N ASP A 291 -7.12 -8.60 -38.46
CA ASP A 291 -7.03 -9.58 -37.36
C ASP A 291 -7.43 -8.95 -36.01
N CYS A 292 -6.99 -7.72 -35.78
CA CYS A 292 -7.31 -7.00 -34.55
C CYS A 292 -8.77 -6.52 -34.53
N ALA A 293 -9.34 -6.20 -35.71
CA ALA A 293 -10.76 -5.88 -35.85
C ALA A 293 -11.64 -7.10 -35.54
N VAL A 294 -11.23 -8.30 -35.96
CA VAL A 294 -11.91 -9.56 -35.58
C VAL A 294 -11.89 -9.77 -34.06
N GLN A 295 -10.79 -9.38 -33.40
CA GLN A 295 -10.68 -9.36 -31.93
C GLN A 295 -11.38 -8.18 -31.27
N ARG A 296 -12.14 -7.37 -32.02
CA ARG A 296 -12.92 -6.21 -31.56
C ARG A 296 -12.06 -5.08 -30.95
N GLN A 297 -10.79 -5.01 -31.32
CA GLN A 297 -9.92 -3.90 -30.93
C GLN A 297 -10.38 -2.63 -31.64
N VAL A 298 -10.33 -1.50 -30.93
CA VAL A 298 -10.89 -0.22 -31.41
C VAL A 298 -9.84 0.87 -31.65
N SER A 299 -8.57 0.59 -31.36
CA SER A 299 -7.49 1.57 -31.50
C SER A 299 -6.23 0.91 -32.05
N HIS A 300 -5.42 1.66 -32.79
CA HIS A 300 -4.07 1.26 -33.16
C HIS A 300 -3.07 1.48 -32.02
N ILE A 301 -3.39 2.35 -31.05
CA ILE A 301 -2.52 2.72 -29.92
C ILE A 301 -2.53 1.62 -28.85
N PRO A 302 -1.39 1.00 -28.49
CA PRO A 302 -1.35 -0.11 -27.53
C PRO A 302 -2.01 0.16 -26.18
N SER A 303 -1.83 1.35 -25.60
CA SER A 303 -2.41 1.71 -24.30
C SER A 303 -3.93 1.84 -24.31
N LEU A 304 -4.53 1.99 -25.49
CA LEU A 304 -5.98 2.16 -25.69
C LEU A 304 -6.70 0.84 -26.01
N ARG A 305 -5.98 -0.28 -25.92
CA ARG A 305 -6.43 -1.61 -26.33
C ARG A 305 -6.47 -2.59 -25.16
N ALA A 306 -7.31 -3.62 -25.30
CA ALA A 306 -7.25 -4.77 -24.41
C ALA A 306 -5.97 -5.57 -24.62
N CYS A 307 -5.37 -6.06 -23.53
CA CYS A 307 -4.20 -6.93 -23.62
C CYS A 307 -4.58 -8.37 -24.04
N SER A 308 -3.62 -9.10 -24.59
CA SER A 308 -3.78 -10.48 -25.07
C SER A 308 -4.34 -11.41 -23.99
N ASN A 309 -3.88 -11.28 -22.74
CA ASN A 309 -4.37 -12.09 -21.62
C ASN A 309 -5.87 -11.85 -21.33
N CYS A 310 -6.32 -10.59 -21.38
CA CYS A 310 -7.73 -10.27 -21.16
C CYS A 310 -8.62 -10.79 -22.29
N ILE A 311 -8.15 -10.70 -23.54
CA ILE A 311 -8.84 -11.26 -24.71
C ILE A 311 -8.97 -12.77 -24.58
N ALA A 312 -7.86 -13.46 -24.28
CA ALA A 312 -7.83 -14.92 -24.13
C ALA A 312 -8.78 -15.40 -23.01
N ASP A 313 -8.88 -14.64 -21.92
CA ASP A 313 -9.79 -14.95 -20.82
C ASP A 313 -11.23 -14.50 -21.04
N GLY A 314 -11.56 -13.88 -22.19
CA GLY A 314 -12.89 -13.35 -22.47
C GLY A 314 -13.36 -12.27 -21.50
N ALA A 315 -12.44 -11.44 -20.98
CA ALA A 315 -12.74 -10.46 -19.95
C ALA A 315 -12.43 -9.03 -20.35
N LYS A 316 -13.20 -8.11 -19.78
CA LYS A 316 -13.00 -6.68 -19.93
C LYS A 316 -11.64 -6.27 -19.35
N CYS A 317 -10.82 -5.62 -20.18
CA CYS A 317 -9.50 -5.15 -19.82
C CYS A 317 -9.60 -3.72 -19.27
N THR A 318 -9.44 -3.53 -17.96
CA THR A 318 -9.34 -2.19 -17.36
C THR A 318 -7.90 -1.79 -17.14
N ARG A 319 -7.53 -0.59 -17.61
CA ARG A 319 -6.17 -0.04 -17.44
C ARG A 319 -6.17 1.49 -17.45
N THR A 320 -5.01 2.04 -17.13
CA THR A 320 -4.74 3.46 -17.25
C THR A 320 -3.98 3.75 -18.55
N VAL A 321 -4.20 4.93 -19.12
CA VAL A 321 -3.32 5.53 -20.14
C VAL A 321 -2.74 6.83 -19.58
N VAL A 322 -1.43 6.98 -19.64
CA VAL A 322 -0.77 8.22 -19.18
C VAL A 322 -0.74 9.21 -20.34
N LEU A 323 -1.44 10.33 -20.20
CA LEU A 323 -1.52 11.38 -21.23
C LEU A 323 -0.56 12.54 -20.98
N VAL A 324 -0.25 12.79 -19.72
CA VAL A 324 0.60 13.91 -19.30
C VAL A 324 1.58 13.40 -18.26
N VAL A 325 2.85 13.78 -18.41
CA VAL A 325 3.86 13.64 -17.38
C VAL A 325 4.33 15.05 -17.00
N VAL A 326 4.28 15.34 -15.70
CA VAL A 326 4.79 16.57 -15.10
C VAL A 326 5.95 16.19 -14.18
N SER A 327 7.10 16.78 -14.40
CA SER A 327 8.29 16.58 -13.57
C SER A 327 8.93 17.94 -13.31
N ASP A 328 9.36 18.18 -12.08
CA ASP A 328 10.28 19.28 -11.81
C ASP A 328 11.69 18.87 -12.30
N CYS A 329 12.27 19.68 -13.18
CA CYS A 329 13.57 19.45 -13.80
C CYS A 329 14.69 20.30 -13.16
N GLU A 330 14.39 21.19 -12.21
CA GLU A 330 15.40 22.13 -11.69
C GLU A 330 16.37 21.49 -10.68
N SER A 331 16.01 20.37 -10.06
CA SER A 331 16.78 19.81 -8.93
C SER A 331 17.96 18.89 -9.30
N CYS A 332 18.11 18.49 -10.57
CA CYS A 332 19.14 17.53 -11.01
C CYS A 332 20.21 18.11 -11.97
N ASN A 333 20.09 19.38 -12.38
CA ASN A 333 21.07 20.04 -13.25
C ASN A 333 22.15 20.77 -12.41
N LYS A 334 23.14 20.02 -11.91
CA LYS A 334 24.43 20.57 -11.49
C LYS A 334 25.58 19.67 -11.92
#